data_AF-Q847M4-F1
#
_entry.id   AF-Q847M4-F1
#
_cell.length_a   1.000
_cell.length_b   1.000
_cell.length_c   1.000
_cell.angle_alpha   90.00
_cell.angle_beta   90.00
_cell.angle_gamma   90.00
#
_symmetry.space_group_name_H-M   'P 1'
#
loop_
_entity.id
_entity.type
_entity.pdbx_description
1 polymer ?
#
loop_
_entity_poly.entity_id
_entity_poly.type
_entity_poly.pdbx_seq_one_letter_code
_entity_poly.pdbx_strand_id
1 'polypeptide(L)' 'GPAIRSLPKEAYTFWATRVLAYVIDNIPATVLLGIGMLIQTLTKQEACVTDITQYNVNQYCATQPTGIGMLAFWFAWLMG' A
#
# COMPACT_ATOMS: atom_id res chain seq x y z
N GLY A 1 -17.42 -47.54 15.22
CA GLY A 1 -16.83 -46.18 15.31
C GLY A 1 -17.83 -45.17 14.77
N PRO A 2 -17.86 -43.92 15.25
CA PRO A 2 -18.85 -42.96 14.78
C PRO A 2 -18.55 -42.61 13.32
N ALA A 3 -19.56 -42.75 12.46
CA ALA A 3 -19.46 -42.34 11.07
C ALA A 3 -19.30 -40.82 11.03
N ILE A 4 -18.18 -40.33 10.47
CA ILE A 4 -18.05 -38.92 10.13
C ILE A 4 -19.06 -38.66 9.01
N ARG A 5 -20.25 -38.18 9.39
CA ARG A 5 -21.23 -37.66 8.43
C ARG A 5 -20.67 -36.33 7.93
N SER A 6 -20.04 -36.36 6.76
CA SER A 6 -19.67 -35.13 6.04
C SER A 6 -20.93 -34.29 5.84
N LEU A 7 -20.84 -32.98 6.10
CA LEU A 7 -21.93 -32.04 5.86
C LEU A 7 -22.39 -32.12 4.39
N PRO A 8 -23.70 -32.01 4.11
CA PRO A 8 -24.19 -31.94 2.74
C PRO A 8 -23.55 -30.75 2.01
N LYS A 9 -23.26 -30.93 0.71
CA LYS A 9 -22.52 -29.96 -0.11
C LYS A 9 -23.16 -28.56 -0.12
N GLU A 10 -24.48 -28.53 0.02
CA GLU A 10 -25.34 -27.34 0.11
C GLU A 10 -25.06 -26.48 1.35
N ALA A 11 -24.53 -27.10 2.42
CA ALA A 11 -24.15 -26.40 3.63
C ALA A 11 -22.79 -25.65 3.49
N TYR A 12 -22.05 -25.87 2.39
CA TYR A 12 -20.82 -25.15 2.12
C TYR A 12 -21.08 -23.88 1.32
N THR A 13 -20.65 -22.75 1.85
CA THR A 13 -20.57 -21.50 1.08
C THR A 13 -19.67 -21.68 -0.13
N PHE A 14 -20.21 -21.34 -1.32
CA PHE A 14 -19.50 -21.45 -2.58
C PHE A 14 -18.16 -20.68 -2.54
N TRP A 15 -17.10 -21.25 -3.11
CA TRP A 15 -15.75 -20.66 -2.97
C TRP A 15 -15.67 -19.24 -3.52
N ALA A 16 -16.41 -18.90 -4.58
CA ALA A 16 -16.38 -17.55 -5.15
C ALA A 16 -17.01 -16.52 -4.22
N THR A 17 -18.05 -16.88 -3.44
CA THR A 17 -18.62 -15.95 -2.45
C THR A 17 -17.66 -15.73 -1.29
N ARG A 18 -16.82 -16.72 -0.95
CA ARG A 18 -15.72 -16.54 0.02
C ARG A 18 -14.63 -15.61 -0.49
N VAL A 19 -14.24 -15.74 -1.75
CA VAL A 19 -13.26 -14.83 -2.38
C VAL A 19 -13.82 -13.42 -2.46
N LEU A 20 -15.09 -13.27 -2.85
CA LEU A 20 -15.74 -11.96 -2.90
C LEU A 20 -15.82 -11.31 -1.51
N ALA A 21 -16.20 -12.08 -0.48
CA ALA A 21 -16.21 -11.60 0.90
C ALA A 21 -14.82 -11.12 1.31
N TYR A 22 -13.78 -11.94 1.07
CA TYR A 22 -12.39 -11.54 1.33
C TYR A 22 -11.99 -10.24 0.63
N VAL A 23 -12.36 -10.05 -0.63
CA VAL A 23 -12.06 -8.80 -1.35
C VAL A 23 -12.75 -7.60 -0.69
N ILE A 24 -14.04 -7.73 -0.36
CA ILE A 24 -14.83 -6.66 0.25
C ILE A 24 -14.29 -6.29 1.63
N ASP A 25 -13.96 -7.29 2.44
CA ASP A 25 -13.45 -7.09 3.80
C ASP A 25 -12.10 -6.36 3.80
N ASN A 26 -11.32 -6.44 2.72
CA ASN A 26 -10.04 -5.73 2.56
C ASN A 26 -10.17 -4.33 1.92
N ILE A 27 -11.37 -3.91 1.49
CA ILE A 27 -11.57 -2.58 0.90
C ILE A 27 -11.15 -1.45 1.87
N PRO A 28 -11.56 -1.45 3.15
CA PRO A 28 -11.17 -0.39 4.07
C PRO A 28 -9.65 -0.29 4.26
N ALA A 29 -8.97 -1.43 4.40
CA ALA A 29 -7.52 -1.51 4.53
C ALA A 29 -6.79 -0.95 3.29
N THR A 30 -7.25 -1.33 2.09
CA THR A 30 -6.67 -0.84 0.84
C THR A 30 -6.90 0.66 0.63
N VAL A 31 -8.05 1.20 1.06
CA VAL A 31 -8.31 2.64 1.06
C VAL A 31 -7.35 3.38 2.00
N LEU A 32 -7.14 2.88 3.23
CA LEU A 32 -6.19 3.47 4.17
C LEU A 32 -4.76 3.49 3.61
N LEU A 33 -4.30 2.37 3.03
CA LEU A 33 -3.02 2.30 2.36
C LEU A 33 -2.91 3.29 1.20
N GLY A 34 -3.98 3.44 0.41
CA GLY A 34 -4.07 4.41 -0.68
C GLY A 34 -3.92 5.85 -0.19
N ILE A 35 -4.54 6.20 0.94
CA ILE A 35 -4.38 7.52 1.58
C ILE A 35 -2.92 7.73 2.01
N GLY A 36 -2.29 6.73 2.63
CA GLY A 36 -0.88 6.78 3.01
C GLY A 36 0.05 7.02 1.82
N MET A 37 -0.16 6.30 0.72
CA MET A 37 0.60 6.49 -0.53
C MET A 37 0.35 7.86 -1.16
N LEU A 38 -0.88 8.36 -1.12
CA LEU A 38 -1.23 9.69 -1.63
C LEU A 38 -0.47 10.76 -0.86
N ILE A 39 -0.51 10.72 0.48
CA ILE A 39 0.26 11.65 1.33
C ILE A 39 1.74 11.56 0.99
N GLN A 40 2.30 10.35 0.89
CA GLN A 40 3.72 10.17 0.56
C GLN A 40 4.07 10.77 -0.80
N THR A 41 3.18 10.66 -1.78
CA THR A 41 3.41 11.20 -3.13
C THR A 41 3.32 12.72 -3.17
N LEU A 42 2.35 13.30 -2.46
CA LEU A 42 2.16 14.75 -2.39
C LEU A 42 3.22 15.47 -1.55
N THR A 43 3.83 14.76 -0.60
CA THR A 43 4.85 15.30 0.31
C THR A 43 6.27 14.96 -0.10
N LYS A 44 6.51 14.59 -1.36
CA LYS A 44 7.86 14.40 -1.88
C LYS A 44 8.64 15.72 -1.86
N GLN A 45 9.93 15.63 -1.58
CA GLN A 45 10.85 16.75 -1.63
C GLN A 45 11.94 16.49 -2.67
N GLU A 46 12.37 17.57 -3.33
CA GLU A 46 13.45 17.54 -4.30
C GLU A 46 14.70 18.18 -3.72
N ALA A 47 15.83 17.50 -3.83
CA ALA A 47 17.14 18.01 -3.47
C ALA A 47 18.00 18.09 -4.72
N CYS A 48 18.55 19.27 -5.00
CA CYS A 48 19.41 19.50 -6.16
C CYS A 48 20.84 19.79 -5.73
N VAL A 49 21.80 19.16 -6.39
CA VAL A 49 23.23 19.43 -6.25
C VAL A 49 23.72 20.02 -7.57
N THR A 50 24.34 21.21 -7.48
CA THR A 50 24.96 21.88 -8.63
C THR A 50 26.44 21.51 -8.70
N ASP A 51 26.87 21.00 -9.85
CA ASP A 51 28.27 20.76 -10.17
C ASP A 51 28.76 21.87 -11.11
N ILE A 52 29.73 22.64 -10.64
CA ILE A 52 30.30 23.78 -11.36
C ILE A 52 31.69 23.41 -11.80
N THR A 53 31.86 23.23 -13.10
CA THR A 53 33.17 23.06 -13.74
C THR A 53 33.54 24.30 -14.55
N GLN A 54 34.81 24.43 -14.92
CA GLN A 54 35.32 25.58 -15.67
C GLN A 54 34.67 25.80 -17.05
N TYR A 55 33.96 24.79 -17.59
CA TYR A 55 33.31 24.85 -18.90
C TYR A 55 31.81 24.53 -18.87
N ASN A 56 31.25 24.11 -17.74
CA ASN A 56 29.84 23.72 -17.65
C ASN A 56 29.29 23.83 -16.22
N VAL A 57 28.00 24.16 -16.11
CA VAL A 57 27.23 24.14 -14.87
C VAL A 57 26.12 23.11 -15.04
N ASN A 58 26.28 21.97 -14.38
CA ASN A 58 25.29 20.90 -14.37
C ASN A 58 24.51 20.91 -13.05
N GLN A 59 23.23 20.54 -13.10
CA GLN A 59 22.39 20.43 -11.92
C GLN A 59 21.75 19.04 -11.88
N TYR A 60 21.96 18.33 -10.78
CA TYR A 60 21.42 16.99 -10.54
C TYR A 60 20.38 17.06 -9.45
N CYS A 61 19.12 16.78 -9.76
CA CYS A 61 18.02 16.79 -8.81
C CYS A 61 17.52 15.36 -8.54
N ALA A 62 17.31 15.04 -7.27
CA ALA A 62 16.73 13.77 -6.83
C ALA A 62 15.46 14.03 -6.01
N THR A 63 14.38 13.34 -6.38
CA THR A 63 13.09 13.40 -5.67
C THR A 63 13.01 12.25 -4.68
N GLN A 64 12.73 12.55 -3.41
CA GLN A 64 12.61 11.57 -2.34
C GLN A 64 11.39 11.85 -1.44
N PRO A 65 10.76 10.80 -0.87
CA PRO A 65 9.71 10.99 0.14
C PRO A 65 10.25 11.72 1.36
N THR A 66 9.43 12.56 1.97
CA THR A 66 9.76 13.16 3.27
C THR A 66 9.65 12.16 4.41
N GLY A 67 10.30 12.46 5.53
CA GLY A 67 10.10 11.70 6.78
C GLY A 67 8.63 11.64 7.20
N ILE A 68 7.88 12.73 7.06
CA ILE A 68 6.43 12.76 7.35
C ILE A 68 5.64 11.88 6.39
N GLY A 69 5.91 11.96 5.07
CA GLY A 69 5.27 11.10 4.08
C GLY A 69 5.56 9.61 4.28
N MET A 70 6.78 9.28 4.72
CA MET A 70 7.17 7.91 5.07
C MET A 70 6.44 7.43 6.33
N LEU A 71 6.39 8.25 7.38
CA LEU A 71 5.68 7.93 8.62
C LEU A 71 4.19 7.76 8.41
N ALA A 72 3.55 8.65 7.63
CA ALA A 72 2.13 8.54 7.31
C ALA A 72 1.79 7.24 6.56
N PHE A 73 2.65 6.84 5.62
CA PHE A 73 2.50 5.56 4.92
C PHE A 73 2.65 4.36 5.86
N TRP A 74 3.70 4.33 6.69
CA TRP A 74 3.91 3.24 7.65
C TRP A 74 2.80 3.16 8.68
N PHE A 75 2.30 4.31 9.14
CA PHE A 75 1.17 4.35 10.06
C PHE A 75 -0.11 3.81 9.41
N ALA A 76 -0.41 4.22 8.17
CA ALA A 76 -1.53 3.68 7.41
C ALA A 76 -1.39 2.16 7.18
N TRP A 77 -0.17 1.67 6.98
CA TRP A 77 0.11 0.24 6.82
C TRP A 77 -0.07 -0.57 8.11
N LEU A 78 0.21 0.02 9.27
CA LEU A 78 -0.01 -0.63 10.56
C LEU A 78 -1.48 -0.65 10.99
N MET A 79 -2.30 0.28 10.49
CA MET A 79 -3.73 0.39 10.84
C MET A 79 -4.68 -0.31 9.87
N GLY A 80 -4.25 -0.58 8.63
CA GLY A 80 -5.01 -1.32 7.63
C GLY A 80 -4.82 -2.82 7.79
#